data_AF-A0A5E6NF35-F1
#
_entry.id   AF-A0A5E6NF35-F1
#
_cell.length_a   1.000
_cell.length_b   1.000
_cell.length_c   1.000
_cell.angle_alpha   90.00
_cell.angle_beta   90.00
_cell.angle_gamma   90.00
#
_symmetry.space_group_name_H-M   'P 1'
#
loop_
_entity.id
_entity.type
_entity.pdbx_description
1 polymer ?
#
loop_
_entity_poly.entity_id
_entity_poly.type
_entity_poly.pdbx_seq_one_letter_code
_entity_poly.pdbx_strand_id
1 'polypeptide(L)' 'MAMIGYLSAVIRAPLTSTFVVLEMTLSLHLLIPGLVVAFVASFISKQIYKQPIYEALADNYLKLSKSKKA' A
#
# COMPACT_ATOMS: atom_id res chain seq x y z
N MET A 1 -6.59 3.31 -12.66
CA MET A 1 -5.47 2.33 -12.59
C MET A 1 -4.26 2.86 -11.86
N ALA A 2 -3.68 4.00 -12.25
CA ALA A 2 -2.53 4.59 -11.55
C ALA A 2 -2.75 4.78 -10.03
N MET A 3 -3.94 5.23 -9.63
CA MET A 3 -4.33 5.40 -8.23
C MET A 3 -4.21 4.08 -7.42
N ILE A 4 -4.72 2.97 -7.96
CA ILE A 4 -4.64 1.65 -7.32
C ILE A 4 -3.18 1.20 -7.21
N GLY A 5 -2.42 1.35 -8.30
CA GLY A 5 -1.01 0.95 -8.35
C GLY A 5 -0.15 1.71 -7.35
N TYR A 6 -0.30 3.04 -7.27
CA TYR A 6 0.43 3.87 -6.31
C TYR A 6 0.13 3.47 -4.86
N LEU A 7 -1.16 3.40 -4.50
CA LEU A 7 -1.57 3.07 -3.15
C LEU A 7 -1.08 1.66 -2.75
N SER A 8 -1.27 0.68 -3.62
CA SER A 8 -0.81 -0.70 -3.41
C SER A 8 0.72 -0.82 -3.27
N ALA A 9 1.48 -0.08 -4.08
CA ALA A 9 2.94 -0.07 -4.01
C ALA A 9 3.45 0.51 -2.69
N VAL A 10 2.86 1.61 -2.21
CA VAL A 10 3.34 2.31 -1.00
C VAL A 10 2.97 1.55 0.28
N ILE A 11 1.72 1.10 0.41
CA ILE A 11 1.21 0.48 1.65
C ILE A 11 1.31 -1.04 1.65
N ARG A 12 1.48 -1.67 0.48
CA ARG A 12 1.49 -3.14 0.29
C ARG A 12 0.22 -3.87 0.72
N ALA A 13 -0.93 -3.27 0.47
CA ALA A 13 -2.25 -3.88 0.69
C ALA A 13 -3.06 -3.92 -0.61
N PRO A 14 -2.73 -4.80 -1.57
CA PRO A 14 -3.27 -4.77 -2.94
C PRO A 14 -4.80 -4.93 -3.01
N LEU A 15 -5.37 -5.79 -2.16
CA LEU A 15 -6.83 -5.98 -2.08
C LEU A 15 -7.50 -4.71 -1.57
N THR A 16 -7.05 -4.18 -0.43
CA THR A 16 -7.59 -2.97 0.19
C THR A 16 -7.48 -1.77 -0.73
N SER A 17 -6.33 -1.56 -1.38
CA SER A 17 -6.14 -0.45 -2.32
C SER A 17 -7.10 -0.53 -3.51
N THR A 18 -7.35 -1.73 -4.03
CA THR A 18 -8.29 -1.92 -5.13
C THR A 18 -9.72 -1.66 -4.70
N PHE A 19 -10.15 -2.20 -3.56
CA PHE A 19 -11.51 -2.01 -3.05
C PHE A 19 -11.79 -0.54 -2.69
N VAL A 20 -10.86 0.16 -2.03
CA VAL A 20 -11.06 1.59 -1.71
C VAL A 20 -11.28 2.41 -2.98
N VAL A 21 -10.47 2.22 -4.02
CA VAL A 21 -10.63 2.96 -5.28
C VAL A 21 -11.89 2.51 -6.03
N LEU A 22 -12.22 1.23 -5.97
CA LEU A 22 -13.43 0.70 -6.57
C LEU A 22 -14.68 1.32 -5.94
N GLU A 23 -14.78 1.36 -4.62
CA GLU A 23 -15.88 1.99 -3.88
C GLU A 23 -16.01 3.48 -4.25
N MET A 24 -14.89 4.20 -4.36
CA MET A 24 -14.88 5.62 -4.75
C MET A 24 -15.27 5.87 -6.21
N THR A 25 -15.13 4.89 -7.09
CA THR A 25 -15.37 5.04 -8.55
C THR A 25 -16.61 4.30 -9.05
N LEU A 26 -17.27 3.50 -8.20
CA LEU A 26 -18.40 2.62 -8.52
C LEU A 26 -18.22 1.77 -9.79
N SER A 27 -16.97 1.50 -10.19
CA SER A 27 -16.64 0.94 -11.50
C SER A 27 -16.20 -0.52 -11.39
N LEU A 28 -17.16 -1.43 -11.16
CA LEU A 28 -16.90 -2.87 -10.97
C LEU A 28 -16.23 -3.56 -12.15
N HIS A 29 -16.46 -3.09 -13.37
CA HIS A 29 -15.81 -3.60 -14.58
C HIS A 29 -14.27 -3.46 -14.54
N LEU A 30 -13.75 -2.55 -13.69
CA LEU A 30 -12.32 -2.32 -13.50
C LEU A 30 -11.69 -3.16 -12.39
N LEU A 31 -12.46 -4.03 -11.72
CA LEU A 31 -11.98 -4.81 -10.57
C LEU A 31 -10.82 -5.75 -10.97
N ILE A 32 -11.01 -6.58 -11.99
CA ILE A 32 -10.00 -7.56 -12.41
C ILE A 32 -8.73 -6.87 -12.92
N PRO A 33 -8.79 -5.87 -13.84
CA PRO A 33 -7.60 -5.11 -14.24
C PRO A 33 -6.95 -4.36 -13.06
N GLY A 34 -7.76 -3.83 -12.14
CA GLY A 34 -7.29 -3.13 -10.95
C GLY A 34 -6.47 -4.01 -10.03
N LEU A 35 -6.94 -5.24 -9.78
CA LEU A 35 -6.21 -6.23 -8.99
C LEU A 35 -4.88 -6.60 -9.63
N VAL A 36 -4.85 -6.84 -10.95
CA VAL A 36 -3.59 -7.15 -11.67
C VAL A 36 -2.56 -6.03 -11.46
N VAL A 37 -2.97 -4.77 -11.65
CA VAL A 37 -2.09 -3.61 -11.41
C VAL A 37 -1.67 -3.53 -9.94
N ALA A 38 -2.58 -3.74 -8.99
CA ALA A 38 -2.29 -3.68 -7.57
C ALA A 38 -1.23 -4.71 -7.14
N PHE A 39 -1.37 -5.96 -7.60
CA PHE A 39 -0.43 -7.04 -7.28
C PHE A 39 0.94 -6.81 -7.93
N VAL A 40 0.97 -6.43 -9.21
CA VAL A 40 2.23 -6.13 -9.91
C VAL A 40 2.96 -4.96 -9.25
N ALA A 41 2.25 -3.88 -8.92
CA ALA A 41 2.85 -2.72 -8.27
C ALA A 41 3.38 -3.05 -6.87
N SER A 42 2.63 -3.84 -6.07
CA SER A 42 3.08 -4.31 -4.76
C SER A 42 4.30 -5.23 -4.86
N PHE A 43 4.32 -6.11 -5.86
CA PHE A 43 5.45 -7.00 -6.12
C PHE A 43 6.71 -6.23 -6.49
N ILE A 44 6.62 -5.28 -7.43
CA ILE A 44 7.75 -4.43 -7.81
C ILE A 44 8.26 -3.61 -6.61
N SER A 45 7.34 -3.01 -5.84
CA SER A 45 7.70 -2.27 -4.62
C SER A 45 8.48 -3.12 -3.62
N LYS A 46 8.08 -4.39 -3.43
CA LYS A 46 8.77 -5.34 -2.55
C LYS A 46 10.20 -5.66 -3.02
N GLN A 47 10.46 -5.60 -4.33
CA GLN A 47 11.81 -5.81 -4.86
C GLN A 47 12.72 -4.59 -4.68
N ILE A 48 12.16 -3.39 -4.82
CA ILE A 48 12.93 -2.14 -4.71
C ILE A 48 13.28 -1.83 -3.26
N TYR A 49 12.29 -1.93 -2.36
CA TYR A 49 12.48 -1.64 -0.95
C TYR A 49 11.91 -2.79 -0.13
N LYS A 50 12.46 -3.08 1.06
CA LYS A 50 12.02 -4.26 1.82
C LYS A 50 10.86 -4.01 2.78
N GLN A 51 10.68 -2.78 3.25
CA GLN A 51 9.72 -2.46 4.31
C GLN A 51 8.55 -1.58 3.80
N PRO A 52 7.28 -1.93 4.02
CA PRO A 52 6.15 -1.07 3.69
C PRO A 52 6.11 0.19 4.57
N ILE A 53 5.43 1.24 4.08
CA ILE A 53 5.43 2.55 4.74
C ILE A 53 4.92 2.52 6.19
N TYR A 54 3.86 1.76 6.46
CA TYR A 54 3.23 1.75 7.78
C TYR A 54 4.11 1.06 8.82
N GLU A 55 4.85 0.02 8.42
CA GLU A 55 5.86 -0.62 9.29
C GLU A 55 7.02 0.34 9.56
N ALA A 56 7.52 1.02 8.53
CA ALA A 56 8.62 1.98 8.69
C ALA A 56 8.22 3.14 9.63
N LEU A 57 6.98 3.61 9.54
CA LEU A 57 6.47 4.66 10.42
C LEU A 57 6.29 4.17 11.86
N ALA A 58 5.80 2.93 12.04
CA ALA A 58 5.65 2.32 13.36
C ALA A 58 7.02 2.17 14.07
N ASP A 59 8.05 1.73 13.35
CA ASP A 59 9.41 1.61 13.89
C ASP A 59 9.97 2.97 14.34
N ASN A 60 9.75 4.03 13.55
CA ASN A 60 10.15 5.37 13.91
C ASN A 60 9.43 5.88 15.16
N TYR A 61 8.12 5.64 15.25
CA TYR A 61 7.34 6.03 16.43
C TYR A 61 7.81 5.30 17.69
N LEU A 62 8.12 4.00 17.58
CA LEU A 62 8.64 3.20 18.70
C LEU A 62 10.00 3.69 19.18
N LYS A 63 10.90 4.10 18.26
CA LYS A 63 12.19 4.71 18.60
C LYS A 63 12.02 6.03 19.35
N LEU A 64 11.15 6.92 18.86
CA LEU A 64 10.85 8.20 19.53
C LEU A 64 10.25 7.99 20.93
N SER A 65 9.34 7.03 21.08
CA SER A 65 8.73 6.70 22.37
C SER A 65 9.75 6.20 23.39
N LYS A 66 10.71 5.36 22.97
CA LYS A 66 11.80 4.87 23.83
C LYS A 66 12.75 5.99 24.25
N SER A 67 13.10 6.90 23.35
CA SER A 67 13.97 8.05 23.65
C SER A 67 13.37 9.03 24.65
N LYS A 68 12.03 9.15 24.72
CA LYS A 68 11.35 10.03 25.69
C LYS A 68 11.28 9.43 27.11
N LYS A 69 11.55 8.13 27.24
CA LYS A 69 11.56 7.41 28.52
C LYS A 69 12.97 7.28 29.14
N ALA A 70 14.02 7.58 28.38
CA ALA A 70 15.41 7.67 28.85
C ALA A 70 15.71 9.11 29.27
#